data_AF-A0A537JRR7-F1
#
_entry.id   AF-A0A537JRR7-F1
#
_cell.length_a   1.000
_cell.length_b   1.000
_cell.length_c   1.000
_cell.angle_alpha   90.00
_cell.angle_beta   90.00
_cell.angle_gamma   90.00
#
_symmetry.space_group_name_H-M   'P 1'
#
loop_
_entity.id
_entity.type
_entity.pdbx_description
1 polymer ?
#
loop_
_entity_poly.entity_id
_entity_poly.type
_entity_poly.pdbx_seq_one_letter_code
_entity_poly.pdbx_strand_id
1 'polypeptide(L)'
;MKRKTINTLYWIFTILFSALMLFSAWSSILVNEDAIKLIHDMLGYPVYFIPFTGWAKLIGVIVILVPGFSRIKEWAYAGLFFDLVAAVYSGVAVAKSFDPMMLTLLAWFVPGILSYVYWHKKLKLAAKKNVVSQNEKEGALSY
;
A
#
# COMPACT_ATOMS: atom_id res chain seq x y z
N MET A 1 15.52 9.86 -14.48
CA MET A 1 14.08 10.08 -14.76
C MET A 1 13.69 11.51 -14.42
N LYS A 2 12.83 12.15 -15.23
CA LYS A 2 12.31 13.49 -14.96
C LYS A 2 11.39 13.48 -13.72
N ARG A 3 11.38 14.57 -12.93
CA ARG A 3 10.54 14.70 -11.71
C ARG A 3 9.06 14.46 -11.99
N LYS A 4 8.55 14.98 -13.11
CA LYS A 4 7.15 14.81 -13.53
C LYS A 4 6.81 13.32 -13.73
N THR A 5 7.68 12.58 -14.40
CA THR A 5 7.53 11.12 -14.62
C THR A 5 7.45 10.34 -13.30
N ILE A 6 8.31 10.65 -12.33
CA ILE A 6 8.29 9.98 -11.01
C ILE A 6 7.00 10.29 -10.25
N ASN A 7 6.49 11.52 -10.33
CA ASN A 7 5.23 11.88 -9.69
C ASN A 7 4.02 11.19 -10.35
N THR A 8 4.00 11.10 -11.68
CA THR A 8 2.96 10.38 -12.41
C THR A 8 2.98 8.89 -12.09
N LEU A 9 4.15 8.24 -12.14
CA LEU A 9 4.30 6.82 -11.79
C LEU A 9 3.89 6.54 -10.34
N TYR A 10 4.32 7.40 -9.39
CA TYR A 10 3.87 7.31 -8.00
C TYR A 10 2.34 7.29 -7.91
N TRP A 11 1.66 8.26 -8.53
CA TRP A 11 0.20 8.32 -8.45
C TRP A 11 -0.48 7.15 -9.17
N ILE A 12 0.04 6.70 -10.31
CA ILE A 12 -0.47 5.52 -11.02
C ILE A 12 -0.42 4.29 -10.11
N PHE A 13 0.76 3.95 -9.56
CA PHE A 13 0.91 2.77 -8.71
C PHE A 13 0.14 2.90 -7.39
N THR A 14 0.06 4.11 -6.85
CA THR A 14 -0.69 4.38 -5.62
C THR A 14 -2.18 4.20 -5.84
N ILE A 15 -2.76 4.76 -6.90
CA ILE A 15 -4.18 4.61 -7.21
C ILE A 15 -4.49 3.15 -7.52
N LEU A 16 -3.63 2.47 -8.29
CA LEU A 16 -3.78 1.05 -8.61
C LEU A 16 -3.78 0.18 -7.34
N PHE A 17 -2.78 0.36 -6.46
CA PHE A 17 -2.70 -0.37 -5.20
C PHE A 17 -3.89 -0.07 -4.28
N SER A 18 -4.24 1.22 -4.15
CA SER A 18 -5.40 1.65 -3.36
C SER A 18 -6.71 1.08 -3.89
N ALA A 19 -6.90 0.99 -5.21
CA ALA A 19 -8.10 0.41 -5.81
C ALA A 19 -8.22 -1.09 -5.51
N LEU A 20 -7.13 -1.85 -5.62
CA LEU A 20 -7.11 -3.28 -5.28
C LEU A 20 -7.42 -3.50 -3.79
N MET A 21 -6.77 -2.72 -2.91
CA MET A 21 -7.00 -2.80 -1.48
C MET A 21 -8.42 -2.39 -1.09
N LEU A 22 -8.97 -1.36 -1.73
CA LEU A 22 -10.33 -0.90 -1.48
C LEU A 22 -11.37 -1.92 -1.95
N PHE A 23 -11.14 -2.58 -3.08
CA PHE A 23 -12.00 -3.65 -3.57
C PHE A 23 -12.08 -4.81 -2.57
N SER A 24 -10.93 -5.24 -2.04
CA SER A 24 -10.86 -6.26 -0.98
C SER A 24 -11.46 -5.79 0.35
N ALA A 25 -11.22 -4.53 0.71
CA ALA A 25 -11.78 -3.93 1.92
C ALA A 25 -13.30 -3.89 1.88
N TRP A 26 -13.87 -3.54 0.72
CA TRP A 26 -15.31 -3.42 0.52
C TRP A 26 -16.03 -4.76 0.73
N SER A 27 -15.56 -5.83 0.11
CA SER A 27 -16.14 -7.17 0.31
C SER A 27 -16.00 -7.63 1.76
N SER A 28 -14.92 -7.26 2.44
CA SER A 28 -14.67 -7.59 3.84
C SER A 28 -15.55 -6.78 4.81
N ILE A 29 -15.80 -5.51 4.55
CA ILE A 29 -16.68 -4.66 5.38
C ILE A 29 -18.13 -5.16 5.31
N LEU A 30 -18.59 -5.53 4.11
CA LEU A 30 -19.93 -6.06 3.90
C LEU A 30 -20.07 -7.53 4.32
N VAL A 31 -18.96 -8.21 4.60
CA VAL A 31 -18.91 -9.64 4.93
C VAL A 31 -19.63 -10.46 3.85
N ASN A 32 -19.35 -10.15 2.58
CA ASN A 32 -19.94 -10.84 1.45
C ASN A 32 -19.45 -12.30 1.37
N GLU A 33 -20.17 -13.14 0.62
CA GLU A 33 -19.80 -14.55 0.43
C GLU A 33 -18.35 -14.73 -0.05
N ASP A 34 -17.85 -13.88 -0.93
CA ASP A 34 -16.46 -13.97 -1.41
C ASP A 34 -15.44 -13.73 -0.29
N ALA A 35 -15.74 -12.80 0.63
CA ALA A 35 -14.89 -12.52 1.77
C ALA A 35 -14.95 -13.67 2.79
N ILE A 36 -16.12 -14.28 3.00
CA ILE A 36 -16.27 -15.48 3.84
C ILE A 36 -15.51 -16.66 3.22
N LYS A 37 -15.69 -16.94 1.94
CA LYS A 37 -14.98 -18.02 1.23
C LYS A 37 -13.46 -17.84 1.33
N LEU A 38 -12.95 -16.63 1.10
CA LEU A 38 -11.51 -16.39 1.13
C LEU A 38 -10.94 -16.33 2.55
N ILE A 39 -11.55 -15.57 3.46
CA ILE A 39 -10.97 -15.29 4.79
C ILE A 39 -11.36 -16.36 5.82
N HIS A 40 -12.59 -16.86 5.76
CA HIS A 40 -13.06 -17.91 6.68
C HIS A 40 -12.74 -19.30 6.15
N ASP A 41 -13.27 -19.67 4.98
CA ASP A 41 -13.21 -21.06 4.53
C ASP A 41 -11.81 -21.45 4.06
N MET A 42 -11.08 -20.55 3.40
CA MET A 42 -9.74 -20.82 2.89
C MET A 42 -8.62 -20.46 3.87
N LEU A 43 -8.69 -19.30 4.53
CA LEU A 43 -7.64 -18.87 5.47
C LEU A 43 -7.88 -19.35 6.91
N GLY A 44 -9.08 -19.84 7.24
CA GLY A 44 -9.41 -20.37 8.56
C GLY A 44 -9.70 -19.33 9.62
N TYR A 45 -9.85 -18.04 9.27
CA TYR A 45 -10.12 -16.98 10.25
C TYR A 45 -11.59 -16.93 10.64
N PRO A 46 -11.95 -16.59 11.89
CA PRO A 46 -13.35 -16.46 12.27
C PRO A 46 -14.04 -15.30 11.56
N VAL A 47 -15.35 -15.43 11.31
CA VAL A 47 -16.14 -14.45 10.53
C VAL A 47 -16.08 -13.02 11.11
N TYR A 48 -16.00 -12.87 12.44
CA TYR A 48 -15.88 -11.54 13.06
C TYR A 48 -14.56 -10.81 12.68
N PHE A 49 -13.53 -11.53 12.25
CA PHE A 49 -12.25 -10.96 11.83
C PHE A 49 -12.34 -10.31 10.44
N ILE A 50 -13.27 -10.76 9.60
CA ILE A 50 -13.47 -10.26 8.25
C ILE A 50 -13.71 -8.72 8.23
N PRO A 51 -14.72 -8.17 8.91
CA PRO A 51 -14.96 -6.73 8.89
C PRO A 51 -13.82 -5.93 9.52
N PHE A 52 -13.13 -6.47 10.53
CA PHE A 52 -11.96 -5.83 11.13
C PHE A 52 -10.85 -5.58 10.09
N THR A 53 -10.51 -6.59 9.29
CA THR A 53 -9.51 -6.43 8.22
C THR A 53 -9.98 -5.45 7.13
N GLY A 54 -11.28 -5.43 6.83
CA GLY A 54 -11.88 -4.49 5.88
C GLY A 54 -11.70 -3.03 6.31
N TRP A 55 -12.06 -2.70 7.55
CA TRP A 55 -11.87 -1.35 8.09
C TRP A 55 -10.40 -0.95 8.18
N ALA A 56 -9.52 -1.88 8.60
CA ALA A 56 -8.08 -1.63 8.65
C ALA A 56 -7.50 -1.28 7.27
N LYS A 57 -7.86 -2.03 6.23
CA LYS A 57 -7.46 -1.76 4.84
C LYS A 57 -7.98 -0.40 4.36
N LEU A 58 -9.25 -0.08 4.65
CA LEU A 58 -9.85 1.21 4.27
C LEU A 58 -9.09 2.40 4.87
N ILE A 59 -8.76 2.33 6.16
CA ILE A 59 -7.95 3.37 6.85
C ILE A 59 -6.57 3.49 6.19
N GLY A 60 -5.90 2.37 5.91
CA GLY A 60 -4.62 2.35 5.22
C GLY A 60 -4.66 3.03 3.85
N VAL A 61 -5.70 2.74 3.05
CA VAL A 61 -5.92 3.35 1.73
C VAL A 61 -6.11 4.86 1.83
N ILE A 62 -6.94 5.33 2.78
CA ILE A 62 -7.19 6.76 3.00
C ILE A 62 -5.88 7.48 3.33
N VAL A 63 -5.09 6.92 4.25
CA VAL A 63 -3.79 7.51 4.66
C VAL A 63 -2.80 7.60 3.49
N ILE A 64 -2.75 6.58 2.63
CA ILE A 64 -1.84 6.57 1.47
C ILE A 64 -2.25 7.63 0.44
N LEU A 65 -3.55 7.80 0.21
CA LEU A 65 -4.10 8.79 -0.74
C LEU A 65 -3.95 10.22 -0.24
N VAL A 66 -4.10 10.47 1.07
CA VAL A 66 -3.97 11.81 1.63
C VAL A 66 -2.50 12.28 1.59
N PRO A 67 -2.18 13.42 0.96
CA PRO A 67 -0.85 14.00 1.01
C PRO A 67 -0.63 14.73 2.34
N GLY A 68 0.58 14.65 2.91
CA GLY A 68 1.00 15.51 4.05
C GLY A 68 1.60 14.76 5.24
N PHE A 69 1.13 13.54 5.54
CA PHE A 69 1.55 12.82 6.75
C PHE A 69 2.59 11.73 6.44
N SER A 70 3.88 12.10 6.36
CA SER A 70 4.94 11.13 5.99
C SER A 70 5.06 9.94 6.95
N ARG A 71 5.03 10.16 8.27
CA ARG A 71 5.13 9.08 9.27
C ARG A 71 3.91 8.16 9.26
N ILE A 72 2.71 8.72 9.25
CA ILE A 72 1.46 7.93 9.26
C ILE A 72 1.35 7.13 7.94
N LYS A 73 1.88 7.67 6.84
CA LYS A 73 1.96 6.96 5.56
C LYS A 73 2.88 5.73 5.61
N GLU A 74 4.02 5.81 6.29
CA GLU A 74 4.89 4.64 6.52
C GLU A 74 4.15 3.56 7.31
N TRP A 75 3.38 3.96 8.32
CA TRP A 75 2.57 3.04 9.12
C TRP A 75 1.48 2.38 8.30
N ALA A 76 0.82 3.13 7.40
CA ALA A 76 -0.17 2.55 6.49
C ALA A 76 0.46 1.57 5.49
N TYR A 77 1.63 1.89 4.91
CA TYR A 77 2.34 0.93 4.06
C TYR A 77 2.75 -0.32 4.83
N ALA A 78 3.24 -0.18 6.07
CA ALA A 78 3.61 -1.31 6.91
C ALA A 78 2.39 -2.18 7.26
N GLY A 79 1.28 -1.57 7.67
CA GLY A 79 0.05 -2.28 8.01
C GLY A 79 -0.52 -3.06 6.83
N LEU A 80 -0.61 -2.44 5.65
CA LEU A 80 -1.07 -3.10 4.42
C LEU A 80 -0.09 -4.18 3.95
N PHE A 81 1.21 -3.99 4.16
CA PHE A 81 2.20 -5.01 3.87
C PHE A 81 2.03 -6.23 4.78
N PHE A 82 1.89 -6.02 6.09
CA PHE A 82 1.66 -7.12 7.03
C PHE A 82 0.33 -7.83 6.80
N ASP A 83 -0.72 -7.11 6.38
CA ASP A 83 -2.00 -7.70 5.99
C ASP A 83 -1.84 -8.66 4.80
N LEU A 84 -1.14 -8.24 3.74
CA LEU A 84 -0.85 -9.12 2.60
C LEU A 84 0.05 -10.29 2.99
N VAL A 85 1.06 -10.07 3.84
CA VAL A 85 1.94 -11.13 4.32
C VAL A 85 1.16 -12.14 5.15
N ALA A 86 0.28 -11.70 6.04
CA ALA A 86 -0.57 -12.56 6.83
C ALA A 86 -1.52 -13.38 5.94
N ALA A 87 -2.11 -12.76 4.91
CA ALA A 87 -2.96 -13.47 3.95
C ALA A 87 -2.19 -14.58 3.20
N VAL A 88 -0.98 -14.29 2.71
CA VAL A 88 -0.15 -15.29 2.04
C VAL A 88 0.31 -16.37 3.01
N TYR A 89 0.79 -15.99 4.20
CA TYR A 89 1.27 -16.93 5.22
C TYR A 89 0.17 -17.89 5.66
N SER A 90 -1.00 -17.37 6.00
CA SER A 90 -2.15 -18.18 6.41
C SER A 90 -2.66 -19.05 5.26
N GLY A 91 -2.62 -18.55 4.03
CA GLY A 91 -2.89 -19.36 2.85
C GLY A 91 -1.96 -20.56 2.77
N VAL A 92 -0.64 -20.35 2.85
CA VAL A 92 0.37 -21.43 2.81
C VAL A 92 0.22 -22.39 3.99
N ALA A 93 -0.09 -21.89 5.18
CA ALA A 93 -0.23 -22.71 6.38
C ALA A 93 -1.46 -23.62 6.35
N VAL A 94 -2.56 -23.17 5.75
CA VAL A 94 -3.81 -23.94 5.66
C VAL A 94 -3.88 -24.80 4.39
N ALA A 95 -3.23 -24.37 3.31
CA ALA A 95 -3.29 -25.07 2.05
C ALA A 95 -2.60 -26.43 2.09
N LYS A 96 -3.37 -27.47 1.77
CA LYS A 96 -2.86 -28.83 1.60
C LYS A 96 -2.14 -29.03 0.25
N SER A 97 -2.31 -28.10 -0.69
CA SER A 97 -1.75 -28.12 -2.04
C SER A 97 -1.55 -26.69 -2.57
N PHE A 98 -0.65 -26.50 -3.54
CA PHE A 98 -0.42 -25.19 -4.15
C PHE A 98 -1.68 -24.70 -4.89
N ASP A 99 -2.30 -23.63 -4.38
CA ASP A 99 -3.47 -22.99 -4.99
C ASP A 99 -3.02 -21.76 -5.82
N PRO A 100 -3.40 -21.67 -7.11
CA PRO A 100 -3.15 -20.49 -7.94
C PRO A 100 -3.59 -19.17 -7.32
N MET A 101 -4.58 -19.15 -6.43
CA MET A 101 -5.05 -17.93 -5.77
C MET A 101 -3.97 -17.27 -4.89
N MET A 102 -2.99 -18.02 -4.39
CA MET A 102 -1.83 -17.46 -3.70
C MET A 102 -0.95 -16.59 -4.60
N LEU A 103 -0.82 -16.96 -5.88
CA LEU A 103 -0.10 -16.15 -6.86
C LEU A 103 -0.81 -14.82 -7.10
N THR A 104 -2.14 -14.83 -7.10
CA THR A 104 -2.95 -13.61 -7.23
C THR A 104 -2.74 -12.66 -6.06
N LEU A 105 -2.63 -13.17 -4.83
CA LEU A 105 -2.30 -12.36 -3.65
C LEU A 105 -0.87 -11.79 -3.72
N LEU A 106 0.09 -12.57 -4.21
CA LEU A 106 1.47 -12.10 -4.43
C LEU A 106 1.52 -10.97 -5.46
N ALA A 107 0.68 -11.01 -6.50
CA ALA A 107 0.61 -9.96 -7.50
C ALA A 107 0.23 -8.59 -6.90
N TRP A 108 -0.50 -8.55 -5.77
CA TRP A 108 -0.91 -7.31 -5.12
C TRP A 108 0.25 -6.58 -4.42
N PHE A 109 1.34 -7.28 -4.09
CA PHE A 109 2.54 -6.64 -3.54
C PHE A 109 3.24 -5.75 -4.55
N VAL A 110 3.21 -6.10 -5.84
CA VAL A 110 3.92 -5.38 -6.90
C VAL A 110 3.54 -3.89 -6.96
N PRO A 111 2.26 -3.51 -7.10
CA PRO A 111 1.89 -2.09 -7.10
C PRO A 111 2.15 -1.39 -5.76
N GLY A 112 2.06 -2.11 -4.62
CA GLY A 112 2.39 -1.56 -3.29
C GLY A 112 3.88 -1.21 -3.13
N ILE A 113 4.77 -2.13 -3.50
CA ILE A 113 6.22 -1.93 -3.47
C ILE A 113 6.62 -0.83 -4.44
N LEU A 114 6.08 -0.83 -5.67
CA LEU A 114 6.36 0.21 -6.65
C LEU A 114 5.90 1.58 -6.14
N SER A 115 4.69 1.68 -5.59
CA SER A 115 4.17 2.90 -4.96
C SER A 115 5.13 3.43 -3.89
N TYR A 116 5.61 2.57 -2.98
CA TYR A 116 6.57 2.92 -1.93
C TYR A 116 7.92 3.40 -2.48
N VAL A 117 8.49 2.68 -3.46
CA VAL A 117 9.77 3.04 -4.09
C VAL A 117 9.68 4.40 -4.79
N TYR A 118 8.61 4.66 -5.54
CA TYR A 118 8.42 5.95 -6.22
C TYR A 118 8.12 7.08 -5.24
N TRP A 119 7.47 6.79 -4.11
CA TRP A 119 7.29 7.76 -3.02
C TRP A 119 8.61 8.22 -2.41
N HIS A 120 9.52 7.28 -2.07
CA HIS A 120 10.86 7.65 -1.56
C HIS A 120 11.70 8.40 -2.59
N LYS A 121 11.63 8.01 -3.88
CA LYS A 121 12.31 8.77 -4.95
C LYS A 121 11.77 10.20 -5.05
N LYS A 122 10.46 10.40 -4.89
CA LYS A 122 9.82 11.73 -4.88
C LYS A 122 10.30 12.57 -3.68
N LEU A 123 10.43 11.97 -2.49
CA LEU A 123 10.94 12.66 -1.30
C LEU A 123 12.41 13.10 -1.45
N LYS A 124 13.28 12.22 -1.96
CA LYS A 124 14.70 12.56 -2.20
C LYS A 124 14.88 13.71 -3.20
N LEU A 125 14.05 13.74 -4.24
CA LEU A 125 14.06 14.83 -5.22
C LEU A 125 13.58 16.16 -4.64
N ALA A 126 12.59 16.13 -3.75
CA ALA A 126 12.12 17.33 -3.05
C ALA A 126 13.21 17.87 -2.10
N ALA A 127 13.85 17.00 -1.33
CA ALA A 127 14.94 17.38 -0.44
C ALA A 127 16.12 18.01 -1.20
N LYS A 128 16.58 17.39 -2.30
CA LYS A 128 17.67 17.92 -3.13
C LYS A 128 17.36 19.31 -3.68
N LYS A 129 16.11 19.56 -4.12
CA LYS A 129 15.70 20.87 -4.62
C LYS A 129 15.81 21.94 -3.53
N ASN A 130 15.35 21.62 -2.31
CA ASN A 130 15.36 22.57 -1.20
C ASN A 130 16.78 22.99 -0.83
N VAL A 131 17.71 22.02 -0.76
CA VAL A 131 19.14 22.29 -0.50
C VAL A 131 19.76 23.19 -1.58
N VAL A 132 19.55 22.89 -2.86
CA VAL A 132 20.07 23.73 -3.96
C VAL A 132 19.54 25.16 -3.88
N SER A 133 18.23 25.31 -3.62
CA SER A 133 17.61 26.64 -3.50
C SER A 133 18.04 27.42 -2.27
N GLN A 134 18.49 26.74 -1.21
CA GLN A 134 19.06 27.38 -0.02
C GLN A 134 20.48 27.88 -0.34
N ASN A 135 21.32 27.03 -0.94
CA ASN A 135 22.68 27.42 -1.33
C ASN A 135 22.71 28.59 -2.33
N GLU A 136 21.78 28.64 -3.29
CA GLU A 136 21.66 29.77 -4.22
C GLU A 136 21.30 31.07 -3.51
N LYS A 137 20.44 31.02 -2.49
CA LYS A 137 20.06 32.20 -1.70
C LYS A 137 21.21 32.68 -0.82
N GLU A 138 21.94 31.77 -0.19
CA GLU A 138 23.10 32.10 0.64
C GLU A 138 24.25 32.70 -0.19
N GLY A 139 24.53 32.11 -1.35
CA GLY A 139 25.54 32.64 -2.27
C GLY A 139 25.16 33.98 -2.92
N ALA A 140 23.88 34.31 -3.00
CA ALA A 140 23.42 35.63 -3.49
C ALA A 140 23.48 36.73 -2.42
N LEU A 141 23.52 36.37 -1.13
CA LEU A 141 23.62 37.32 0.00
C LEU A 141 25.08 37.61 0.41
N SER A 142 26.05 36.88 -0.13
CA SER A 142 27.49 37.04 0.14
C SER A 142 28.22 38.01 -0.80
N TYR A 143 27.48 38.69 -1.69
CA TYR A 143 27.98 39.74 -2.59
C TYR A 143 27.24 41.05 -2.31
#